data_AF-A0A1B6M732-F1
#
_entry.id   AF-A0A1B6M732-F1
#
_cell.length_a   1.000
_cell.length_b   1.000
_cell.length_c   1.000
_cell.angle_alpha   90.00
_cell.angle_beta   90.00
_cell.angle_gamma   90.00
#
_symmetry.space_group_name_H-M   'P 1'
#
loop_
_entity.id
_entity.type
_entity.pdbx_description
1 polymer ?
#
loop_
_entity_poly.entity_id
_entity_poly.type
_entity_poly.pdbx_seq_one_letter_code
_entity_poly.pdbx_strand_id
1 'polypeptide(L)'
;PAMTPGPAARAVCACALLSWLTWISHLAVTEASPTTAAPSLQPKPNITFYIYPNPEHADSPVIDEIEAIIPSHPLTVVFHGFKGDHTARSMESIKQALLMSGVSNVVVVDWGPLADAPHQTALGAYHHVRDMGVPAAADLAAQWLRDVMEHRDILPSQIHLVGFSLGAHVVGVVGHLFNSSLGRISGLDPPHFGFEHTAAELRLDATDAQ
;
A
#
# COMPACT_ATOMS: atom_id res chain seq x y z
N PRO A 1 -36.77 -33.27 81.73
CA PRO A 1 -37.24 -34.54 81.11
C PRO A 1 -37.29 -34.40 79.57
N ALA A 2 -36.27 -34.72 78.77
CA ALA A 2 -35.26 -35.80 78.78
C ALA A 2 -35.60 -36.94 77.79
N MET A 3 -34.60 -37.29 76.98
CA MET A 3 -34.37 -38.55 76.25
C MET A 3 -35.19 -38.90 74.99
N THR A 4 -34.44 -38.89 73.88
CA THR A 4 -34.51 -39.74 72.68
C THR A 4 -34.52 -41.25 73.01
N PRO A 5 -34.97 -42.16 72.10
CA PRO A 5 -34.03 -42.73 71.11
C PRO A 5 -34.64 -43.13 69.73
N GLY A 6 -33.77 -43.51 68.77
CA GLY A 6 -34.09 -44.39 67.63
C GLY A 6 -33.92 -45.88 68.01
N PRO A 7 -33.32 -46.78 67.19
CA PRO A 7 -32.77 -46.66 65.82
C PRO A 7 -33.29 -47.85 64.93
N ALA A 8 -32.62 -48.58 64.00
CA ALA A 8 -31.29 -48.59 63.36
C ALA A 8 -31.28 -49.42 62.03
N ALA A 9 -30.67 -48.89 60.96
CA ALA A 9 -29.91 -49.64 59.92
C ALA A 9 -30.70 -50.67 59.04
N ARG A 10 -30.15 -51.40 58.04
CA ARG A 10 -28.79 -51.74 57.51
C ARG A 10 -28.82 -51.62 55.96
N ALA A 11 -27.80 -51.12 55.25
CA ALA A 11 -26.43 -51.64 55.01
C ALA A 11 -26.33 -52.80 54.00
N VAL A 12 -25.09 -53.06 53.52
CA VAL A 12 -24.62 -53.88 52.36
C VAL A 12 -24.35 -53.01 51.12
N CYS A 13 -23.13 -52.96 50.54
CA CYS A 13 -21.83 -53.50 51.00
C CYS A 13 -20.58 -52.82 50.37
N ALA A 14 -19.44 -52.97 51.05
CA ALA A 14 -18.10 -53.45 50.60
C ALA A 14 -17.50 -53.04 49.21
N CYS A 15 -16.18 -52.85 49.05
CA CYS A 15 -15.05 -52.80 50.01
C CYS A 15 -13.75 -52.27 49.34
N ALA A 16 -12.86 -51.67 50.15
CA ALA A 16 -11.38 -51.85 50.17
C ALA A 16 -10.49 -51.68 48.90
N LEU A 17 -9.20 -51.36 48.95
CA LEU A 17 -8.26 -50.78 49.95
C LEU A 17 -6.91 -50.50 49.21
N LEU A 18 -6.11 -49.50 49.64
CA LEU A 18 -4.63 -49.44 49.46
C LEU A 18 -4.10 -49.36 47.99
N SER A 19 -2.82 -49.10 47.66
CA SER A 19 -1.77 -48.27 48.32
C SER A 19 -0.58 -47.96 47.36
N TRP A 20 -0.10 -46.72 47.39
CA TRP A 20 1.32 -46.30 47.32
C TRP A 20 2.22 -46.61 46.09
N LEU A 21 2.75 -45.52 45.52
CA LEU A 21 4.08 -45.31 44.88
C LEU A 21 4.45 -45.96 43.52
N THR A 22 4.83 -45.04 42.61
CA THR A 22 5.84 -45.15 41.53
C THR A 22 5.76 -46.26 40.48
N TRP A 23 5.80 -45.87 39.20
CA TRP A 23 6.79 -46.34 38.20
C TRP A 23 6.82 -45.32 37.03
N ILE A 24 7.99 -44.98 36.49
CA ILE A 24 8.13 -44.06 35.34
C ILE A 24 8.40 -44.88 34.07
N SER A 25 7.55 -44.74 33.05
CA SER A 25 7.96 -44.82 31.63
C SER A 25 6.85 -44.49 30.64
N HIS A 26 7.23 -43.72 29.61
CA HIS A 26 6.76 -43.84 28.22
C HIS A 26 5.25 -44.03 27.97
N LEU A 27 4.51 -42.94 28.07
CA LEU A 27 3.53 -42.60 27.03
C LEU A 27 4.01 -41.35 26.31
N ALA A 28 4.29 -41.46 25.02
CA ALA A 28 4.68 -40.32 24.21
C ALA A 28 3.45 -39.43 23.97
N VAL A 29 3.37 -38.32 24.70
CA VAL A 29 2.49 -37.21 24.30
C VAL A 29 3.06 -36.67 22.99
N THR A 30 2.45 -37.04 21.88
CA THR A 30 2.71 -36.38 20.60
C THR A 30 2.09 -34.99 20.66
N GLU A 31 2.84 -34.04 21.22
CA GLU A 31 2.53 -32.63 21.07
C GLU A 31 2.53 -32.31 19.57
N ALA A 32 1.33 -32.18 19.01
CA ALA A 32 1.14 -31.62 17.68
C ALA A 32 1.45 -30.12 17.80
N SER A 33 2.74 -29.78 17.70
CA SER A 33 3.20 -28.40 17.70
C SER A 33 2.33 -27.58 16.75
N PRO A 34 1.78 -26.43 17.19
CA PRO A 34 1.20 -25.49 16.27
C PRO A 34 2.34 -24.97 15.39
N THR A 35 2.50 -25.56 14.20
CA THR A 35 3.37 -25.04 13.16
C THR A 35 2.84 -23.67 12.79
N THR A 36 3.33 -22.66 13.49
CA THR A 36 3.18 -21.26 13.15
C THR A 36 3.96 -21.09 11.87
N ALA A 37 3.29 -21.34 10.75
CA ALA A 37 3.78 -20.92 9.46
C ALA A 37 4.09 -19.43 9.61
N ALA A 38 5.34 -19.05 9.38
CA ALA A 38 5.68 -17.64 9.26
C ALA A 38 4.69 -17.01 8.28
N PRO A 39 4.14 -15.81 8.56
CA PRO A 39 3.19 -15.18 7.67
C PRO A 39 3.81 -15.20 6.27
N SER A 40 3.12 -15.84 5.32
CA SER A 40 3.65 -16.01 3.98
C SER A 40 4.04 -14.63 3.48
N LEU A 41 5.29 -14.48 3.04
CA LEU A 41 5.82 -13.19 2.63
C LEU A 41 5.16 -12.84 1.29
N GLN A 42 3.91 -12.39 1.35
CA GLN A 42 3.20 -11.83 0.23
C GLN A 42 4.10 -10.72 -0.32
N PRO A 43 4.43 -10.74 -1.63
CA PRO A 43 5.16 -9.63 -2.21
C PRO A 43 4.33 -8.38 -1.91
N LYS A 44 4.95 -7.39 -1.24
CA LYS A 44 4.28 -6.11 -1.00
C LYS A 44 3.76 -5.62 -2.36
N PRO A 45 2.53 -5.08 -2.46
CA PRO A 45 2.07 -4.45 -3.69
C PRO A 45 3.06 -3.35 -4.05
N ASN A 46 3.82 -3.59 -5.11
CA ASN A 46 4.80 -2.64 -5.62
C ASN A 46 4.14 -1.75 -6.67
N ILE A 47 4.73 -0.58 -6.90
CA ILE A 47 4.41 0.28 -8.03
C ILE A 47 5.56 0.19 -9.04
N THR A 48 5.26 0.34 -10.34
CA THR A 48 6.23 0.17 -11.43
C THR A 48 6.33 1.44 -12.25
N PHE A 49 7.57 1.83 -12.57
CA PHE A 49 7.92 3.09 -13.21
C PHE A 49 8.29 2.84 -14.68
N TYR A 50 7.41 3.24 -15.60
CA TYR A 50 7.61 3.16 -17.04
C TYR A 50 8.24 4.47 -17.53
N ILE A 51 9.54 4.43 -17.80
CA ILE A 51 10.39 5.59 -18.07
C ILE A 51 10.52 5.81 -19.58
N TYR A 52 10.18 7.02 -20.02
CA TYR A 52 10.25 7.51 -21.39
C TYR A 52 11.22 8.71 -21.43
N PRO A 53 12.53 8.49 -21.67
CA PRO A 53 13.54 9.54 -21.58
C PRO A 53 13.34 10.65 -22.63
N ASN A 54 12.89 10.25 -23.82
CA ASN A 54 12.67 11.10 -24.98
C ASN A 54 11.55 10.51 -25.88
N PRO A 55 11.09 11.23 -26.92
CA PRO A 55 10.02 10.75 -27.80
C PRO A 55 10.35 9.49 -28.63
N GLU A 56 11.61 9.13 -28.82
CA GLU A 56 12.01 7.92 -29.56
C GLU A 56 11.66 6.63 -28.78
N HIS A 57 11.49 6.74 -27.47
CA HIS A 57 11.13 5.64 -26.57
C HIS A 57 9.61 5.54 -26.32
N ALA A 58 8.77 6.33 -27.00
CA ALA A 58 7.34 6.45 -26.71
C ALA A 58 6.55 5.12 -26.67
N ASP A 59 6.98 4.13 -27.47
CA ASP A 59 6.37 2.79 -27.55
C ASP A 59 7.23 1.68 -26.90
N SER A 60 8.37 2.05 -26.29
CA SER A 60 9.36 1.14 -25.69
C SER A 60 10.00 1.77 -24.44
N PRO A 61 9.27 1.84 -23.30
CA PRO A 61 9.80 2.37 -22.05
C PRO A 61 10.88 1.46 -21.46
N VAL A 62 11.78 2.08 -20.69
CA VAL A 62 12.62 1.35 -19.73
C VAL A 62 11.84 1.22 -18.42
N ILE A 63 11.93 0.09 -17.73
CA ILE A 63 11.08 -0.24 -16.58
C ILE A 63 11.93 -0.33 -15.31
N ASP A 64 11.56 0.44 -14.28
CA ASP A 64 12.18 0.51 -12.94
C ASP A 64 13.70 0.88 -12.87
N GLU A 65 14.45 0.85 -13.98
CA GLU A 65 15.84 1.29 -14.06
C GLU A 65 15.96 2.83 -14.10
N ILE A 66 16.24 3.46 -12.96
CA ILE A 66 16.53 4.92 -12.88
C ILE A 66 17.70 5.33 -13.80
N GLU A 67 18.60 4.37 -14.09
CA GLU A 67 19.16 4.03 -15.40
C GLU A 67 18.90 5.06 -16.51
N ALA A 68 17.66 5.06 -16.99
CA ALA A 68 17.23 5.75 -18.20
C ALA A 68 16.88 7.24 -18.01
N ILE A 69 16.77 7.73 -16.76
CA ILE A 69 16.49 9.15 -16.48
C ILE A 69 17.72 9.98 -16.86
N ILE A 70 17.55 10.89 -17.81
CA ILE A 70 18.58 11.78 -18.33
C ILE A 70 18.97 12.79 -17.21
N PRO A 71 20.23 12.81 -16.74
CA PRO A 71 20.63 13.68 -15.63
C PRO A 71 20.45 15.17 -15.92
N SER A 72 20.25 15.96 -14.87
CA SER A 72 20.06 17.42 -14.90
C SER A 72 18.86 17.93 -15.73
N HIS A 73 18.09 17.06 -16.38
CA HIS A 73 16.88 17.42 -17.14
C HIS A 73 15.63 17.35 -16.24
N PRO A 74 14.59 18.17 -16.50
CA PRO A 74 13.32 18.09 -15.78
C PRO A 74 12.71 16.68 -15.81
N LEU A 75 11.93 16.35 -14.77
CA LEU A 75 11.27 15.05 -14.59
C LEU A 75 9.76 15.27 -14.52
N THR A 76 8.97 14.56 -15.34
CA THR A 76 7.50 14.62 -15.26
C THR A 76 6.93 13.24 -14.97
N VAL A 77 6.31 13.07 -13.79
CA VAL A 77 5.80 11.77 -13.31
C VAL A 77 4.27 11.76 -13.32
N VAL A 78 3.66 10.74 -13.92
CA VAL A 78 2.24 10.68 -14.25
C VAL A 78 1.56 9.48 -13.57
N PHE A 79 0.49 9.74 -12.81
CA PHE A 79 -0.27 8.73 -12.07
C PHE A 79 -1.69 8.57 -12.60
N HIS A 80 -2.13 7.32 -12.78
CA HIS A 80 -3.50 6.99 -13.18
C HIS A 80 -4.50 7.09 -12.01
N GLY A 81 -5.78 6.86 -12.30
CA GLY A 81 -6.87 6.88 -11.34
C GLY A 81 -7.24 5.51 -10.76
N PHE A 82 -8.37 5.49 -10.05
CA PHE A 82 -9.04 4.29 -9.53
C PHE A 82 -9.26 3.24 -10.63
N LYS A 83 -8.91 1.97 -10.35
CA LYS A 83 -8.99 0.83 -11.28
C LYS A 83 -8.28 1.05 -12.62
N GLY A 84 -7.25 1.90 -12.64
CA GLY A 84 -6.35 2.10 -13.78
C GLY A 84 -5.07 1.29 -13.65
N ASP A 85 -4.27 1.39 -14.72
CA ASP A 85 -2.92 0.85 -14.89
C ASP A 85 -2.14 1.82 -15.82
N HIS A 86 -0.87 1.54 -16.13
CA HIS A 86 -0.07 2.38 -17.05
C HIS A 86 -0.60 2.44 -18.50
N THR A 87 -1.40 1.47 -18.94
CA THR A 87 -1.97 1.39 -20.30
C THR A 87 -3.28 2.17 -20.45
N ALA A 88 -3.84 2.67 -19.34
CA ALA A 88 -5.10 3.42 -19.35
C ALA A 88 -5.04 4.60 -20.34
N ARG A 89 -6.12 4.80 -21.11
CA ARG A 89 -6.18 5.80 -22.20
C ARG A 89 -5.78 7.22 -21.75
N SER A 90 -6.05 7.60 -20.51
CA SER A 90 -5.60 8.87 -19.93
C SER A 90 -4.09 8.96 -19.81
N MET A 91 -3.40 7.89 -19.39
CA MET A 91 -1.94 7.83 -19.33
C MET A 91 -1.32 7.95 -20.72
N GLU A 92 -1.82 7.19 -21.69
CA GLU A 92 -1.34 7.29 -23.08
C GLU A 92 -1.53 8.71 -23.64
N SER A 93 -2.70 9.31 -23.41
CA SER A 93 -3.00 10.68 -23.89
C SER A 93 -2.09 11.73 -23.25
N ILE A 94 -1.80 11.61 -21.95
CA ILE A 94 -0.93 12.55 -21.22
C ILE A 94 0.54 12.32 -21.62
N LYS A 95 1.01 11.07 -21.68
CA LYS A 95 2.35 10.67 -22.12
C LYS A 95 2.66 11.25 -23.50
N GLN A 96 1.79 11.03 -24.48
CA GLN A 96 1.99 11.54 -25.84
C GLN A 96 1.98 13.07 -25.88
N ALA A 97 1.07 13.73 -25.16
CA ALA A 97 1.03 15.19 -25.10
C ALA A 97 2.31 15.80 -24.50
N LEU A 98 2.88 15.18 -23.46
CA LEU A 98 4.14 15.60 -22.84
C LEU A 98 5.33 15.38 -23.80
N LEU A 99 5.48 14.18 -24.35
CA LEU A 99 6.57 13.84 -25.27
C LEU A 99 6.54 14.70 -26.55
N MET A 100 5.35 14.90 -27.15
CA MET A 100 5.16 15.79 -28.31
C MET A 100 5.44 17.27 -27.99
N SER A 101 5.33 17.67 -26.71
CA SER A 101 5.69 19.01 -26.24
C SER A 101 7.18 19.17 -25.91
N GLY A 102 8.00 18.14 -26.15
CA GLY A 102 9.44 18.15 -25.91
C GLY A 102 9.85 17.92 -24.46
N VAL A 103 8.96 17.36 -23.62
CA VAL A 103 9.28 17.02 -22.23
C VAL A 103 10.19 15.80 -22.19
N SER A 104 11.40 15.96 -21.65
CA SER A 104 12.31 14.86 -21.30
C SER A 104 11.84 14.14 -20.02
N ASN A 105 12.30 12.91 -19.82
CA ASN A 105 12.03 12.12 -18.61
C ASN A 105 10.54 12.10 -18.21
N VAL A 106 9.66 11.67 -19.14
CA VAL A 106 8.27 11.37 -18.81
C VAL A 106 8.25 9.99 -18.16
N VAL A 107 7.61 9.85 -17.00
CA VAL A 107 7.49 8.57 -16.29
C VAL A 107 6.02 8.30 -16.00
N VAL A 108 5.49 7.17 -16.47
CA VAL A 108 4.14 6.71 -16.13
C VAL A 108 4.26 5.70 -14.99
N VAL A 109 3.53 5.93 -13.91
CA VAL A 109 3.55 5.07 -12.73
C VAL A 109 2.33 4.16 -12.74
N ASP A 110 2.58 2.85 -12.83
CA ASP A 110 1.58 1.84 -12.54
C ASP A 110 1.50 1.64 -11.03
N TRP A 111 0.39 2.06 -10.45
CA TRP A 111 0.00 1.75 -9.08
C TRP A 111 -1.27 0.90 -9.04
N GLY A 112 -1.59 0.19 -10.12
CA GLY A 112 -2.72 -0.73 -10.26
C GLY A 112 -2.92 -1.70 -9.08
N PRO A 113 -1.86 -2.33 -8.54
CA PRO A 113 -1.92 -3.18 -7.34
C PRO A 113 -2.40 -2.48 -6.05
N LEU A 114 -2.46 -1.15 -6.04
CA LEU A 114 -2.98 -0.29 -4.97
C LEU A 114 -4.21 0.53 -5.42
N ALA A 115 -4.45 0.67 -6.73
CA ALA A 115 -5.54 1.44 -7.33
C ALA A 115 -6.85 0.66 -7.50
N ASP A 116 -6.82 -0.67 -7.33
CA ASP A 116 -8.02 -1.51 -7.15
C ASP A 116 -7.96 -2.28 -5.83
N ALA A 117 -9.14 -2.60 -5.27
CA ALA A 117 -9.31 -3.30 -4.02
C ALA A 117 -10.50 -4.29 -4.09
N PRO A 118 -10.32 -5.57 -3.71
CA PRO A 118 -11.41 -6.53 -3.62
C PRO A 118 -12.46 -6.09 -2.60
N HIS A 119 -13.65 -5.69 -3.08
CA HIS A 119 -14.76 -5.28 -2.22
C HIS A 119 -16.11 -5.73 -2.77
N GLN A 120 -17.12 -5.87 -1.88
CA GLN A 120 -18.49 -6.24 -2.25
C GLN A 120 -19.23 -5.17 -3.07
N THR A 121 -18.70 -3.95 -3.12
CA THR A 121 -19.32 -2.78 -3.77
C THR A 121 -18.23 -1.87 -4.35
N ALA A 122 -18.51 -1.25 -5.50
CA ALA A 122 -17.58 -0.30 -6.13
C ALA A 122 -17.25 0.90 -5.22
N LEU A 123 -18.22 1.38 -4.43
CA LEU A 123 -18.05 2.47 -3.47
C LEU A 123 -17.07 2.10 -2.34
N GLY A 124 -17.15 0.88 -1.79
CA GLY A 124 -16.21 0.46 -0.75
C GLY A 124 -14.82 0.10 -1.29
N ALA A 125 -14.72 -0.38 -2.54
CA ALA A 125 -13.42 -0.48 -3.23
C ALA A 125 -12.79 0.91 -3.40
N TYR A 126 -13.57 1.91 -3.81
CA TYR A 126 -13.11 3.30 -3.93
C TYR A 126 -12.65 3.87 -2.58
N HIS A 127 -13.41 3.68 -1.50
CA HIS A 127 -12.98 4.10 -0.17
C HIS A 127 -11.72 3.35 0.31
N HIS A 128 -11.58 2.05 0.05
CA HIS A 128 -10.35 1.32 0.39
C HIS A 128 -9.13 1.86 -0.36
N VAL A 129 -9.25 2.12 -1.66
CA VAL A 129 -8.17 2.69 -2.47
C VAL A 129 -7.86 4.12 -2.02
N ARG A 130 -8.85 4.92 -1.63
CA ARG A 130 -8.66 6.25 -1.01
C ARG A 130 -7.88 6.15 0.31
N ASP A 131 -8.30 5.26 1.21
CA ASP A 131 -7.83 5.24 2.61
C ASP A 131 -6.50 4.49 2.77
N MET A 132 -6.24 3.49 1.92
CA MET A 132 -5.07 2.61 2.00
C MET A 132 -4.16 2.72 0.77
N GLY A 133 -4.74 2.75 -0.43
CA GLY A 133 -4.01 2.75 -1.69
C GLY A 133 -3.28 4.05 -1.98
N VAL A 134 -3.95 5.20 -1.79
CA VAL A 134 -3.38 6.53 -2.06
C VAL A 134 -2.16 6.84 -1.17
N PRO A 135 -2.21 6.65 0.17
CA PRO A 135 -1.02 6.83 1.01
C PRO A 135 0.11 5.85 0.67
N ALA A 136 -0.20 4.57 0.46
CA ALA A 136 0.83 3.57 0.14
C ALA A 136 1.53 3.84 -1.21
N ALA A 137 0.79 4.28 -2.22
CA ALA A 137 1.35 4.67 -3.51
C ALA A 137 2.21 5.95 -3.39
N ALA A 138 1.78 6.90 -2.54
CA ALA A 138 2.55 8.11 -2.27
C ALA A 138 3.85 7.83 -1.52
N ASP A 139 3.83 6.96 -0.50
CA ASP A 139 5.04 6.53 0.23
C ASP A 139 6.06 5.86 -0.69
N LEU A 140 5.62 4.96 -1.57
CA LEU A 140 6.48 4.27 -2.54
C LEU A 140 7.03 5.25 -3.59
N ALA A 141 6.18 6.13 -4.13
CA ALA A 141 6.62 7.17 -5.07
C ALA A 141 7.62 8.15 -4.45
N ALA A 142 7.41 8.53 -3.18
CA ALA A 142 8.31 9.42 -2.46
C ALA A 142 9.65 8.75 -2.12
N GLN A 143 9.69 7.43 -1.94
CA GLN A 143 10.96 6.67 -1.85
C GLN A 143 11.71 6.74 -3.19
N TRP A 144 11.09 6.30 -4.28
CA TRP A 144 11.72 6.32 -5.61
C TRP A 144 12.16 7.72 -6.05
N LEU A 145 11.39 8.77 -5.76
CA LEU A 145 11.78 10.16 -6.05
C LEU A 145 13.02 10.60 -5.27
N ARG A 146 13.24 10.12 -4.04
CA ARG A 146 14.49 10.39 -3.30
C ARG A 146 15.67 9.70 -3.97
N ASP A 147 15.52 8.43 -4.36
CA ASP A 147 16.55 7.66 -5.04
C ASP A 147 16.93 8.33 -6.38
N VAL A 148 15.94 8.82 -7.15
CA VAL A 148 16.16 9.59 -8.38
C VAL A 148 16.91 10.89 -8.13
N MET A 149 16.51 11.70 -7.13
CA MET A 149 17.19 12.96 -6.84
C MET A 149 18.65 12.76 -6.36
N GLU A 150 18.91 11.70 -5.58
CA GLU A 150 20.25 11.33 -5.13
C GLU A 150 21.17 10.88 -6.29
N HIS A 151 20.63 10.14 -7.26
CA HIS A 151 21.43 9.48 -8.30
C HIS A 151 21.38 10.12 -9.69
N ARG A 152 20.52 11.12 -9.95
CA ARG A 152 20.31 11.72 -11.29
C ARG A 152 20.57 13.22 -11.41
N ASP A 153 21.05 13.89 -10.35
CA ASP A 153 21.26 15.36 -10.37
C ASP A 153 19.96 16.12 -10.77
N ILE A 154 18.84 15.76 -10.13
CA ILE A 154 17.54 16.41 -10.35
C ILE A 154 17.12 17.10 -9.06
N LEU A 155 16.90 18.40 -9.11
CA LEU A 155 16.43 19.19 -7.96
C LEU A 155 14.91 19.03 -7.78
N PRO A 156 14.37 19.15 -6.54
CA PRO A 156 12.93 19.14 -6.28
C PRO A 156 12.13 20.11 -7.17
N SER A 157 12.70 21.30 -7.46
CA SER A 157 12.11 22.33 -8.33
C SER A 157 12.05 21.96 -9.82
N GLN A 158 12.72 20.89 -10.25
CA GLN A 158 12.69 20.35 -11.62
C GLN A 158 11.67 19.21 -11.79
N ILE A 159 10.98 18.82 -10.72
CA ILE A 159 10.00 17.73 -10.70
C ILE A 159 8.59 18.29 -10.89
N HIS A 160 7.88 17.78 -11.89
CA HIS A 160 6.45 17.99 -12.10
C HIS A 160 5.69 16.69 -11.90
N LEU A 161 4.79 16.64 -10.91
CA LEU A 161 3.87 15.51 -10.74
C LEU A 161 2.52 15.81 -11.39
N VAL A 162 1.99 14.83 -12.12
CA VAL A 162 0.68 14.87 -12.77
C VAL A 162 -0.15 13.69 -12.27
N GLY A 163 -1.34 13.94 -11.76
CA GLY A 163 -2.20 12.88 -11.24
C GLY A 163 -3.62 12.98 -11.80
N PHE A 164 -4.12 11.90 -12.38
CA PHE A 164 -5.48 11.83 -12.93
C PHE A 164 -6.44 11.13 -11.96
N SER A 165 -7.62 11.70 -11.73
CA SER A 165 -8.61 11.19 -10.79
C SER A 165 -7.98 10.93 -9.41
N LEU A 166 -8.11 9.75 -8.79
CA LEU A 166 -7.44 9.46 -7.50
C LEU A 166 -5.92 9.67 -7.53
N GLY A 167 -5.26 9.53 -8.69
CA GLY A 167 -3.84 9.84 -8.85
C GLY A 167 -3.50 11.30 -8.50
N ALA A 168 -4.46 12.22 -8.63
CA ALA A 168 -4.30 13.62 -8.21
C ALA A 168 -4.02 13.74 -6.69
N HIS A 169 -4.62 12.86 -5.89
CA HIS A 169 -4.44 12.84 -4.44
C HIS A 169 -3.15 12.09 -4.06
N VAL A 170 -2.74 11.08 -4.85
CA VAL A 170 -1.41 10.45 -4.70
C VAL A 170 -0.31 11.52 -4.84
N VAL A 171 -0.34 12.32 -5.91
CA VAL A 171 0.70 13.34 -6.13
C VAL A 171 0.66 14.50 -5.13
N GLY A 172 -0.52 14.83 -4.58
CA GLY A 172 -0.64 15.78 -3.46
C GLY A 172 0.04 15.29 -2.19
N VAL A 173 -0.27 14.06 -1.76
CA VAL A 173 0.38 13.42 -0.60
C VAL A 173 1.90 13.28 -0.81
N VAL A 174 2.37 12.99 -2.03
CA VAL A 174 3.81 13.03 -2.35
C VAL A 174 4.38 14.45 -2.14
N GLY A 175 3.72 15.50 -2.63
CA GLY A 175 4.14 16.88 -2.41
C GLY A 175 4.21 17.29 -0.94
N HIS A 176 3.23 16.86 -0.15
CA HIS A 176 3.24 17.01 1.31
C HIS A 176 4.43 16.30 1.96
N LEU A 177 4.72 15.04 1.59
CA LEU A 177 5.90 14.29 2.06
C LEU A 177 7.24 14.97 1.69
N PHE A 178 7.25 15.82 0.65
CA PHE A 178 8.39 16.66 0.27
C PHE A 178 8.34 18.09 0.85
N ASN A 179 7.46 18.37 1.81
CA ASN A 179 7.34 19.67 2.48
C ASN A 179 7.22 20.83 1.48
N SER A 180 6.31 20.70 0.50
CA SER A 180 6.04 21.71 -0.55
C SER A 180 7.21 21.99 -1.51
N SER A 181 8.33 21.26 -1.43
CA SER A 181 9.54 21.60 -2.19
C SER A 181 9.52 21.21 -3.67
N LEU A 182 8.51 20.47 -4.13
CA LEU A 182 8.41 20.05 -5.54
C LEU A 182 8.00 21.22 -6.46
N GLY A 183 8.59 21.27 -7.65
CA GLY A 183 8.46 22.39 -8.58
C GLY A 183 7.07 22.61 -9.17
N ARG A 184 6.28 21.55 -9.36
CA ARG A 184 4.86 21.66 -9.74
C ARG A 184 4.07 20.39 -9.45
N ILE A 185 2.80 20.54 -9.09
CA ILE A 185 1.79 19.47 -9.11
C ILE A 185 0.65 19.85 -10.07
N SER A 186 -0.01 18.86 -10.68
CA SER A 186 -1.20 19.07 -11.51
C SER A 186 -2.20 17.93 -11.33
N GLY A 187 -3.26 18.21 -10.55
CA GLY A 187 -4.42 17.33 -10.44
C GLY A 187 -5.34 17.49 -11.65
N LEU A 188 -5.57 16.39 -12.37
CA LEU A 188 -6.45 16.32 -13.53
C LEU A 188 -7.76 15.62 -13.12
N ASP A 189 -8.82 16.41 -13.01
CA ASP A 189 -10.14 15.99 -12.49
C ASP A 189 -10.07 15.31 -11.09
N PRO A 190 -9.53 16.00 -10.06
CA PRO A 190 -9.40 15.46 -8.70
C PRO A 190 -10.78 15.19 -8.07
N PRO A 191 -11.07 13.97 -7.61
CA PRO A 191 -12.35 13.65 -7.01
C PRO A 191 -12.60 14.42 -5.71
N HIS A 192 -13.61 15.28 -5.69
CA HIS A 192 -14.05 15.93 -4.44
C HIS A 192 -14.68 14.92 -3.47
N PHE A 193 -15.43 13.94 -4.00
CA PHE A 193 -16.19 12.99 -3.21
C PHE A 193 -15.30 12.05 -2.39
N GLY A 194 -15.51 12.08 -1.07
CA GLY A 194 -14.74 11.34 -0.09
C GLY A 194 -13.49 12.07 0.41
N PHE A 195 -13.21 13.29 -0.04
CA PHE A 195 -12.07 14.10 0.39
C PHE A 195 -12.46 15.44 1.05
N GLU A 196 -13.76 15.76 1.12
CA GLU A 196 -14.29 17.05 1.58
C GLU A 196 -13.92 17.39 3.03
N HIS A 197 -13.65 16.37 3.84
CA HIS A 197 -13.27 16.47 5.26
C HIS A 197 -11.96 15.73 5.56
N THR A 198 -11.20 15.39 4.51
CA THR A 198 -9.88 14.77 4.64
C THR A 198 -8.84 15.85 4.93
N ALA A 199 -7.95 15.57 5.89
CA ALA A 199 -6.85 16.46 6.28
C ALA A 199 -5.93 16.75 5.06
N ALA A 200 -5.30 17.92 5.02
CA ALA A 200 -4.59 18.39 3.83
C ALA A 200 -3.47 17.41 3.43
N GLU A 201 -2.74 16.89 4.42
CA GLU A 201 -1.70 15.87 4.32
C GLU A 201 -2.13 14.52 3.70
N LEU A 202 -3.43 14.30 3.49
CA LEU A 202 -4.02 13.07 2.93
C LEU A 202 -4.80 13.30 1.62
N ARG A 203 -4.62 14.45 0.96
CA ARG A 203 -5.25 14.79 -0.33
C ARG A 203 -4.39 15.76 -1.13
N LEU A 204 -4.87 16.15 -2.30
CA LEU A 204 -4.35 17.33 -2.99
C LEU A 204 -4.82 18.61 -2.29
N ASP A 205 -3.89 19.52 -2.00
CA ASP A 205 -4.10 20.90 -1.57
C ASP A 205 -3.25 21.89 -2.39
N ALA A 206 -3.48 23.18 -2.22
CA ALA A 206 -2.68 24.24 -2.85
C ALA A 206 -1.28 24.37 -2.21
N THR A 207 -1.03 23.76 -1.06
CA THR A 207 0.25 23.80 -0.35
C THR A 207 1.28 22.75 -0.80
N ASP A 208 0.94 21.83 -1.70
CA ASP A 208 1.76 20.63 -1.92
C ASP A 208 2.98 20.86 -2.85
N ALA A 209 3.09 22.05 -3.45
CA ALA A 209 4.15 22.47 -4.36
C ALA A 209 4.49 23.96 -4.20
N GLN A 210 5.49 24.43 -4.97
CA GLN A 210 5.93 25.83 -5.06
C GLN A 210 4.97 26.76 -5.82
#